data_AF-A0A4Q5QSG2-F1
#
_entry.id   AF-A0A4Q5QSG2-F1
#
_cell.length_a   1.000
_cell.length_b   1.000
_cell.length_c   1.000
_cell.angle_alpha   90.00
_cell.angle_beta   90.00
_cell.angle_gamma   90.00
#
_symmetry.space_group_name_H-M   'P 1'
#
loop_
_entity.id
_entity.type
_entity.pdbx_description
1 polymer ?
#
loop_
_entity_poly.entity_id
_entity_poly.type
_entity_poly.pdbx_seq_one_letter_code
_entity_poly.pdbx_strand_id
1 'polypeptide(L)'
;VTPDGRYIVMLGRLWRRADPDLPAEQKARLVTELMNARRSVGMAMRSKDGSELIAARARGDAAKNDLGERSPVWWTDGVPDQTRRMARNTGYADWYAALDGTP
;
A
#
# COMPACT_ATOMS: atom_id res chain seq x y z
N VAL A 1 -0.71 -9.83 -8.55
CA VAL A 1 -1.85 -9.02 -8.03
C VAL A 1 -3.00 -9.99 -7.80
N THR A 2 -3.82 -9.81 -6.77
CA THR A 2 -5.02 -10.65 -6.56
C THR A 2 -5.96 -10.61 -7.78
N PRO A 3 -6.79 -11.65 -8.01
CA PRO A 3 -7.64 -11.73 -9.20
C PRO A 3 -8.62 -10.57 -9.35
N ASP A 4 -9.09 -10.04 -8.22
CA ASP A 4 -9.97 -8.86 -8.15
C ASP A 4 -9.24 -7.52 -8.22
N GLY A 5 -7.92 -7.52 -8.39
CA GLY A 5 -7.13 -6.30 -8.50
C GLY A 5 -6.95 -5.51 -7.21
N ARG A 6 -7.46 -5.97 -6.06
CA ARG A 6 -7.47 -5.18 -4.80
C ARG A 6 -6.14 -5.13 -4.08
N TYR A 7 -5.33 -6.19 -4.16
CA TYR A 7 -4.10 -6.31 -3.39
C TYR A 7 -2.90 -6.72 -4.24
N ILE A 8 -1.72 -6.23 -3.87
CA ILE A 8 -0.45 -6.87 -4.19
C ILE A 8 -0.03 -7.78 -3.03
N VAL A 9 0.84 -8.75 -3.31
CA VAL A 9 1.43 -9.60 -2.28
C VAL A 9 2.91 -9.26 -2.17
N MET A 10 3.38 -9.00 -0.95
CA MET A 10 4.79 -8.77 -0.65
C MET A 10 5.15 -9.60 0.58
N LEU A 11 6.10 -10.53 0.44
CA LEU A 11 6.48 -11.49 1.48
C LEU A 11 5.27 -12.28 2.02
N GLY A 12 4.40 -12.75 1.12
CA GLY A 12 3.18 -13.47 1.46
C GLY A 12 2.10 -12.63 2.16
N ARG A 13 2.32 -11.32 2.34
CA ARG A 13 1.37 -10.40 2.99
C ARG A 13 0.67 -9.52 1.96
N LEU A 14 -0.64 -9.37 2.12
CA LEU A 14 -1.46 -8.51 1.28
C LEU A 14 -1.20 -7.04 1.58
N TRP A 15 -1.12 -6.23 0.54
CA TRP A 15 -1.08 -4.78 0.63
C TRP A 15 -2.09 -4.22 -0.36
N ARG A 16 -3.05 -3.45 0.14
CA ARG A 16 -4.08 -2.86 -0.71
C ARG A 16 -3.44 -1.94 -1.74
N ARG A 17 -3.89 -2.04 -2.98
CA ARG A 17 -3.46 -1.18 -4.08
C ARG A 17 -4.06 0.21 -3.93
N ALA A 18 -3.37 1.17 -4.56
CA ALA A 18 -3.95 2.48 -4.78
C ALA A 18 -5.27 2.35 -5.54
N ASP A 19 -6.22 3.21 -5.19
CA ASP A 19 -7.53 3.30 -5.82
C ASP A 19 -7.35 3.44 -7.35
N PRO A 20 -7.89 2.49 -8.15
CA PRO A 20 -7.77 2.53 -9.59
C PRO A 20 -8.54 3.69 -10.24
N ASP A 21 -9.56 4.23 -9.55
CA ASP A 21 -10.45 5.27 -10.06
C ASP A 21 -9.92 6.69 -9.81
N LEU A 22 -8.76 6.81 -9.14
CA LEU A 22 -8.08 8.09 -8.98
C LEU A 22 -7.67 8.67 -10.35
N PRO A 23 -7.96 9.96 -10.63
CA PRO A 23 -7.47 10.63 -11.82
C PRO A 23 -5.95 10.48 -11.97
N ALA A 24 -5.49 10.23 -13.19
CA ALA A 24 -4.07 9.93 -13.44
C ALA A 24 -3.12 11.01 -12.91
N GLU A 25 -3.49 12.28 -13.05
CA GLU A 25 -2.73 13.42 -12.54
C GLU A 25 -2.68 13.44 -11.00
N GLN A 26 -3.82 13.24 -10.33
CA GLN A 26 -3.92 13.12 -8.88
C GLN A 26 -3.02 11.99 -8.38
N LYS A 27 -3.11 10.82 -9.02
CA LYS A 27 -2.29 9.65 -8.68
C LYS A 27 -0.80 9.92 -8.85
N ALA A 28 -0.40 10.56 -9.95
CA ALA A 28 1.01 10.92 -10.19
C ALA A 28 1.54 11.90 -9.13
N ARG A 29 0.74 12.89 -8.73
CA ARG A 29 1.09 13.84 -7.66
C ARG A 29 1.30 13.11 -6.33
N LEU A 30 0.35 12.27 -5.93
CA LEU A 30 0.42 11.53 -4.67
C LEU A 30 1.57 10.52 -4.63
N VAL A 31 1.87 9.84 -5.74
CA VAL A 31 3.07 8.99 -5.86
C VAL A 31 4.34 9.82 -5.68
N THR A 32 4.40 11.02 -6.28
CA THR A 32 5.54 11.92 -6.12
C THR A 32 5.72 12.36 -4.66
N GLU A 33 4.64 12.74 -3.98
CA GLU A 33 4.64 13.09 -2.55
C GLU A 33 5.11 11.90 -1.69
N LEU A 34 4.63 10.69 -1.97
CA LEU A 34 5.05 9.48 -1.27
C LEU A 34 6.56 9.21 -1.45
N MET A 35 7.09 9.38 -2.67
CA MET A 35 8.53 9.19 -2.92
C MET A 35 9.38 10.29 -2.26
N ASN A 36 8.91 11.53 -2.24
CA ASN A 36 9.52 12.63 -1.49
C ASN A 36 9.60 12.30 0.01
N ALA A 37 8.49 11.85 0.61
CA ALA A 37 8.43 11.47 2.01
C ALA A 37 9.41 10.32 2.34
N ARG A 38 9.50 9.30 1.47
CA ARG A 38 10.46 8.19 1.64
C ARG A 38 11.91 8.68 1.61
N ARG A 39 12.25 9.60 0.70
CA ARG A 39 13.58 10.23 0.66
C ARG A 39 13.88 10.99 1.96
N SER A 40 12.93 11.80 2.45
CA SER A 40 13.07 12.52 3.72
C SER A 40 13.27 11.58 4.90
N VAL A 41 12.55 10.45 4.98
CA VAL A 41 12.78 9.42 6.02
C VAL A 41 14.22 8.93 5.99
N GLY A 42 14.74 8.59 4.81
CA GLY A 42 16.13 8.13 4.66
C GLY A 42 17.15 9.19 5.07
N MET A 43 16.90 10.46 4.75
CA MET A 43 17.75 11.59 5.17
C MET A 43 17.73 11.77 6.69
N ALA A 44 16.53 11.81 7.29
CA ALA A 44 16.34 11.98 8.73
C ALA A 44 17.00 10.85 9.54
N MET A 45 16.91 9.61 9.05
CA MET A 45 17.60 8.47 9.68
C MET A 45 19.13 8.63 9.66
N ARG A 46 19.70 9.13 8.56
CA ARG A 46 21.15 9.35 8.45
C ARG A 46 21.64 10.51 9.32
N SER A 47 20.87 11.59 9.39
CA SER A 47 21.19 12.75 10.24
C SER A 47 20.80 12.55 11.71
N LYS A 48 20.13 11.44 12.05
CA LYS A 48 19.55 11.17 13.38
C LYS A 48 18.57 12.27 13.84
N ASP A 49 17.90 12.92 12.90
CA ASP A 49 16.88 13.92 13.19
C ASP A 49 15.53 13.22 13.47
N GLY A 50 15.20 13.08 14.75
CA GLY A 50 13.95 12.45 15.18
C GLY A 50 12.70 13.25 14.77
N SER A 51 12.80 14.58 14.73
CA SER A 51 11.66 15.45 14.42
C SER A 51 11.29 15.36 12.94
N GLU A 52 12.29 15.45 12.05
CA GLU A 52 12.08 15.30 10.61
C GLU A 52 11.68 13.87 10.26
N LEU A 53 12.17 12.86 11.00
CA LEU A 53 11.75 11.47 10.81
C LEU A 53 10.25 11.30 11.06
N ILE A 54 9.71 11.90 12.12
CA ILE A 54 8.27 11.86 12.43
C ILE A 54 7.49 12.59 11.34
N ALA A 55 7.92 13.81 10.97
CA ALA A 55 7.24 14.60 9.94
C ALA A 55 7.23 13.90 8.58
N ALA A 56 8.34 13.27 8.17
CA ALA A 56 8.45 12.54 6.92
C ALA A 56 7.56 11.29 6.90
N ARG A 57 7.46 10.56 8.02
CA ARG A 57 6.54 9.43 8.16
C ARG A 57 5.09 9.87 8.08
N ALA A 58 4.72 10.97 8.73
CA ALA A 58 3.37 11.52 8.67
C ALA A 58 2.98 11.92 7.23
N ARG A 59 3.87 12.61 6.51
CA ARG A 59 3.68 12.91 5.07
C ARG A 59 3.49 11.65 4.22
N GLY A 60 4.31 10.63 4.47
CA GLY A 60 4.22 9.36 3.75
C GLY A 60 2.94 8.59 4.05
N ASP A 61 2.39 8.68 5.26
CA ASP A 61 1.13 8.04 5.61
C ASP A 61 -0.07 8.81 5.06
N ALA A 62 -0.03 10.15 5.05
CA ALA A 62 -1.03 10.99 4.38
C ALA A 62 -1.15 10.63 2.89
N ALA A 63 -0.03 10.62 2.16
CA ALA A 63 -0.03 10.26 0.73
C ALA A 63 -0.60 8.85 0.46
N LYS A 64 -0.35 7.87 1.34
CA LYS A 64 -0.92 6.52 1.22
C LYS A 64 -2.42 6.47 1.50
N ASN A 65 -2.90 7.27 2.45
CA ASN A 65 -4.33 7.42 2.70
C ASN A 65 -5.00 8.02 1.44
N ASP A 66 -4.44 9.09 0.89
CA ASP A 66 -5.00 9.76 -0.29
C ASP A 66 -4.92 8.88 -1.55
N LEU A 67 -3.91 8.02 -1.66
CA LEU A 67 -3.85 6.97 -2.70
C LEU A 67 -4.91 5.88 -2.51
N GLY A 68 -5.60 5.82 -1.37
CA GLY A 68 -6.55 4.75 -1.05
C GLY A 68 -5.88 3.49 -0.49
N GLU A 69 -4.57 3.47 -0.23
CA GLU A 69 -3.86 2.29 0.29
C GLU A 69 -4.13 2.05 1.80
N ARG A 70 -4.53 3.10 2.53
CA ARG A 70 -4.77 3.05 4.00
C ARG A 70 -6.07 3.72 4.51
N SER A 71 -6.85 4.32 3.62
CA SER A 71 -8.18 4.90 3.86
C SER A 71 -9.30 3.85 3.98
N PRO A 72 -10.60 4.23 4.06
CA PRO A 72 -11.68 3.30 3.73
C PRO A 72 -11.45 2.61 2.39
N VAL A 73 -12.02 1.42 2.23
CA VAL A 73 -11.87 0.63 1.01
C VAL A 73 -12.55 1.32 -0.17
N TRP A 74 -11.95 1.24 -1.36
CA TRP A 74 -12.47 1.87 -2.57
C TRP A 74 -13.47 0.98 -3.35
N TRP A 75 -13.68 -0.26 -2.92
CA TRP A 75 -14.69 -1.15 -3.51
C TRP A 75 -16.03 -1.04 -2.76
N THR A 76 -17.12 -1.33 -3.47
CA THR A 76 -18.50 -1.11 -3.00
C THR A 76 -19.27 -2.40 -2.66
N ASP A 77 -18.64 -3.56 -2.82
CA ASP A 77 -19.29 -4.86 -2.62
C ASP A 77 -19.38 -5.33 -1.16
N GLY A 78 -18.99 -4.50 -0.20
CA GLY A 78 -19.09 -4.76 1.24
C GLY A 78 -18.05 -5.74 1.79
N VAL A 79 -17.12 -6.25 0.97
CA VAL A 79 -16.07 -7.15 1.44
C VAL A 79 -15.13 -6.40 2.40
N PRO A 80 -14.74 -6.97 3.55
CA PRO A 80 -13.83 -6.29 4.48
C PRO A 80 -12.40 -6.19 3.93
N ASP A 81 -11.67 -5.17 4.38
CA ASP A 81 -10.25 -5.01 4.08
C ASP A 81 -9.40 -6.14 4.68
N GLN A 82 -8.51 -6.68 3.87
CA GLN A 82 -7.57 -7.74 4.25
C GLN A 82 -6.11 -7.28 4.14
N THR A 83 -5.88 -5.97 3.98
CA THR A 83 -4.54 -5.38 3.96
C THR A 83 -3.75 -5.79 5.22
N ARG A 84 -2.46 -6.01 5.05
CA ARG A 84 -1.52 -6.52 6.07
C ARG A 84 -1.84 -7.92 6.60
N ARG A 85 -2.79 -8.70 6.06
CA ARG A 85 -2.97 -10.11 6.42
C ARG A 85 -2.11 -11.01 5.52
N MET A 86 -1.71 -12.18 6.03
CA MET A 86 -1.02 -13.19 5.21
C MET A 86 -2.00 -13.76 4.20
N ALA A 87 -1.64 -13.82 2.90
CA ALA A 87 -2.53 -14.29 1.84
C ALA A 87 -3.11 -15.69 2.13
N ARG A 88 -2.28 -16.60 2.67
CA ARG A 88 -2.69 -17.94 3.13
C ARG A 88 -3.77 -17.96 4.25
N ASN A 89 -3.99 -16.84 4.94
CA ASN A 89 -4.98 -16.71 6.03
C ASN A 89 -6.20 -15.85 5.62
N THR A 90 -6.46 -15.76 4.31
CA THR A 90 -7.49 -14.90 3.72
C THR A 90 -8.28 -15.67 2.67
N GLY A 91 -9.33 -15.05 2.12
CA GLY A 91 -10.05 -15.60 0.96
C GLY A 91 -9.17 -15.77 -0.30
N TYR A 92 -7.94 -15.27 -0.30
CA TYR A 92 -6.97 -15.43 -1.38
C TYR A 92 -6.04 -16.63 -1.19
N ALA A 93 -6.27 -17.51 -0.20
CA ALA A 93 -5.36 -18.60 0.13
C ALA A 93 -5.13 -19.58 -1.04
N ASP A 94 -6.22 -20.08 -1.64
CA ASP A 94 -6.14 -21.06 -2.74
C ASP A 94 -5.48 -20.46 -3.98
N TRP A 95 -5.88 -19.23 -4.33
CA TRP A 95 -5.22 -18.48 -5.40
C TRP A 95 -3.73 -18.29 -5.14
N TYR A 96 -3.35 -17.92 -3.91
CA TYR A 96 -1.95 -17.69 -3.55
C TYR A 96 -1.12 -18.98 -3.61
N ALA A 97 -1.66 -20.10 -3.12
CA ALA A 97 -1.01 -21.41 -3.18
C ALA A 97 -0.80 -21.90 -4.64
N ALA A 98 -1.73 -21.57 -5.54
CA ALA A 98 -1.60 -21.90 -6.96
C ALA A 98 -0.47 -21.13 -7.66
N LEU A 99 -0.02 -19.97 -7.13
CA LEU A 99 1.12 -19.23 -7.70
C LEU A 99 2.45 -19.95 -7.44
N ASP A 100 2.61 -20.51 -6.24
CA ASP A 100 3.80 -21.27 -5.83
C ASP A 100 3.90 -22.63 -6.55
N GLY A 101 2.79 -23.10 -7.15
CA GLY A 101 2.68 -24.34 -7.91
C GLY A 101 2.99 -24.23 -9.42
N THR A 102 3.62 -23.14 -9.87
CA THR A 102 4.11 -23.06 -11.25
C THR A 102 5.41 -23.87 -11.35
N PRO A 103 5.51 -24.91 -12.20
CA PRO A 103 6.76 -25.65 -12.39
C PRO A 103 7.91 -24.77 -12.91
#